data_AF-A0AAV8ZK27-F1
#
_entry.id   AF-A0AAV8ZK27-F1
#
_cell.length_a   1.000
_cell.length_b   1.000
_cell.length_c   1.000
_cell.angle_alpha   90.00
_cell.angle_beta   90.00
_cell.angle_gamma   90.00
#
_symmetry.space_group_name_H-M   'P 1'
#
loop_
_entity.id
_entity.type
_entity.pdbx_description
1 polymer ?
#
loop_
_entity_poly.entity_id
_entity_poly.type
_entity_poly.pdbx_seq_one_letter_code
_entity_poly.pdbx_strand_id
1 'polypeptide(L)'
;MSSENPRDEGKQESKPSTPSSAGGSSDSTAGMTYIPSLQVLDEVSVDGIVDYIRKKNCKNIITMAGAGISTSAGIPDFRSPGTGLYHNLQKYKLPHPQAIFELDFFAKNPRPFFELAKELYPGTFKPTVCHYFIKMLIDKGILLRHYTQNIDTLERVAGVPEEKIVEAHGTFHTGHCLECREKYTQEWMKVFFCFKKFFKDDIPICEKCPGVVKPDIVFFGESLPKKFHTLLNTDFTKCDLLIILGSSLAVQPLLRLLIELCETEHAIIDKESKKEKTVPDKNTSKEDSSSTPKL
;
A
#
# COMPACT_ATOMS: atom_id res chain seq x y z
N MET A 1 -74.19 -8.89 42.34
CA MET A 1 -73.61 -9.91 41.45
C MET A 1 -72.42 -9.25 40.75
N SER A 2 -71.25 -8.98 41.34
CA SER A 2 -70.47 -9.54 42.46
C SER A 2 -69.95 -10.96 42.23
N SER A 3 -68.70 -11.06 41.75
CA SER A 3 -67.66 -12.05 42.11
C SER A 3 -66.47 -11.82 41.14
N GLU A 4 -65.28 -11.30 41.50
CA GLU A 4 -64.28 -11.75 42.53
C GLU A 4 -64.02 -13.26 42.41
N ASN A 5 -62.82 -13.85 42.37
CA ASN A 5 -61.42 -13.46 42.62
C ASN A 5 -60.54 -14.60 41.97
N PRO A 6 -59.42 -15.14 42.51
CA PRO A 6 -58.04 -14.75 42.19
C PRO A 6 -57.02 -15.93 42.01
N ARG A 7 -55.73 -15.55 41.88
CA ARG A 7 -54.50 -16.16 42.47
C ARG A 7 -54.18 -17.66 42.32
N ASP A 8 -52.95 -17.92 41.89
CA ASP A 8 -52.12 -19.07 42.28
C ASP A 8 -50.66 -18.57 42.36
N GLU A 9 -50.17 -18.13 43.53
CA GLU A 9 -49.37 -18.87 44.53
C GLU A 9 -47.99 -19.35 44.06
N GLY A 10 -46.96 -18.66 44.59
CA GLY A 10 -45.54 -18.99 44.45
C GLY A 10 -44.70 -18.20 45.48
N LYS A 11 -44.76 -18.60 46.75
CA LYS A 11 -43.75 -18.38 47.81
C LYS A 11 -42.86 -19.64 47.85
N GLN A 12 -41.62 -19.71 48.30
CA GLN A 12 -40.55 -18.85 48.87
C GLN A 12 -39.26 -19.72 48.68
N GLU A 13 -38.06 -19.19 48.52
CA GLU A 13 -37.02 -19.11 49.59
C GLU A 13 -35.74 -18.53 48.94
N SER A 14 -35.34 -17.30 49.31
CA SER A 14 -34.23 -16.93 50.22
C SER A 14 -32.80 -17.02 49.66
N LYS A 15 -32.15 -15.84 49.61
CA LYS A 15 -30.75 -15.53 49.23
C LYS A 15 -29.71 -16.29 50.08
N PRO A 16 -28.43 -16.36 49.62
CA PRO A 16 -27.45 -15.43 50.19
C PRO A 16 -26.39 -14.86 49.22
N SER A 17 -26.07 -13.58 49.46
CA SER A 17 -24.77 -12.88 49.34
C SER A 17 -23.80 -13.12 48.17
N THR A 18 -23.46 -12.03 47.49
CA THR A 18 -22.24 -11.78 46.71
C THR A 18 -20.96 -12.04 47.51
N PRO A 19 -19.87 -12.45 46.83
CA PRO A 19 -18.74 -11.54 46.73
C PRO A 19 -18.18 -11.40 45.32
N SER A 20 -17.73 -10.17 45.05
CA SER A 20 -16.81 -9.74 43.99
C SER A 20 -15.76 -10.79 43.59
N SER A 21 -15.72 -11.17 42.32
CA SER A 21 -14.56 -11.84 41.71
C SER A 21 -14.03 -11.03 40.52
N ALA A 22 -12.74 -10.73 40.59
CA ALA A 22 -11.97 -10.02 39.60
C ALA A 22 -11.90 -10.82 38.28
N GLY A 23 -12.14 -10.13 37.17
CA GLY A 23 -11.95 -10.68 35.83
C GLY A 23 -10.46 -10.79 35.51
N GLY A 24 -9.98 -12.03 35.38
CA GLY A 24 -8.72 -12.35 34.71
C GLY A 24 -9.02 -12.82 33.28
N SER A 25 -8.53 -12.08 32.31
CA SER A 25 -8.51 -12.44 30.89
C SER A 25 -7.58 -13.63 30.65
N SER A 26 -8.13 -14.80 30.30
CA SER A 26 -7.33 -15.88 29.72
C SER A 26 -7.16 -15.62 28.22
N ASP A 27 -5.96 -15.18 27.89
CA ASP A 27 -5.41 -15.07 26.54
C ASP A 27 -5.51 -16.43 25.82
N SER A 28 -6.17 -16.46 24.67
CA SER A 28 -6.32 -17.65 23.83
C SER A 28 -5.39 -17.55 22.63
N THR A 29 -4.09 -17.53 22.92
CA THR A 29 -3.02 -17.75 21.93
C THR A 29 -2.84 -19.26 21.70
N ALA A 30 -3.86 -19.90 21.13
CA ALA A 30 -3.79 -21.30 20.73
C ALA A 30 -3.39 -21.41 19.24
N GLY A 31 -2.11 -21.70 19.00
CA GLY A 31 -1.69 -22.54 17.87
C GLY A 31 -1.33 -21.85 16.55
N MET A 32 -0.39 -20.90 16.55
CA MET A 32 0.46 -20.72 15.36
C MET A 32 1.51 -21.83 15.38
N THR A 33 1.29 -22.87 14.58
CA THR A 33 2.30 -23.90 14.34
C THR A 33 3.49 -23.23 13.66
N TYR A 34 4.62 -23.14 14.37
CA TYR A 34 5.87 -22.64 13.83
C TYR A 34 6.34 -23.59 12.72
N ILE A 35 6.13 -23.20 11.46
CA ILE A 35 6.70 -23.89 10.30
C ILE A 35 8.22 -23.65 10.39
N PRO A 36 9.07 -24.70 10.43
CA PRO A 36 10.52 -24.53 10.38
C PRO A 36 10.85 -23.67 9.16
N SER A 37 11.68 -22.64 9.35
CA SER A 37 12.12 -21.75 8.27
C SER A 37 12.66 -22.60 7.11
N LEU A 38 11.87 -22.77 6.06
CA LEU A 38 12.30 -23.47 4.87
C LEU A 38 13.33 -22.58 4.20
N GLN A 39 14.61 -22.92 4.36
CA GLN A 39 15.67 -22.20 3.69
C GLN A 39 15.66 -22.60 2.21
N VAL A 40 14.94 -21.83 1.40
CA VAL A 40 14.76 -22.07 -0.05
C VAL A 40 16.00 -21.66 -0.86
N LEU A 41 16.72 -20.63 -0.39
CA LEU A 41 17.95 -20.14 -1.02
C LEU A 41 19.18 -20.73 -0.32
N ASP A 42 20.14 -21.18 -1.12
CA ASP A 42 21.45 -21.63 -0.62
C ASP A 42 22.19 -20.47 0.11
N GLU A 43 22.03 -19.24 -0.39
CA GLU A 43 22.58 -18.02 0.18
C GLU A 43 21.57 -16.85 0.04
N VAL A 44 21.38 -16.07 1.10
CA VAL A 44 20.54 -14.85 1.06
C VAL A 44 21.36 -13.68 0.52
N SER A 45 21.66 -13.74 -0.77
CA SER A 45 22.40 -12.70 -1.49
C SER A 45 21.87 -12.56 -2.92
N VAL A 46 22.29 -11.51 -3.62
CA VAL A 46 21.93 -11.32 -5.04
C VAL A 46 22.41 -12.50 -5.87
N ASP A 47 23.62 -12.99 -5.60
CA ASP A 47 24.18 -14.16 -6.29
C ASP A 47 23.37 -15.42 -5.99
N GLY A 48 22.96 -15.63 -4.74
CA GLY A 48 22.08 -16.73 -4.35
C GLY A 48 20.71 -16.69 -5.07
N ILE A 49 20.14 -15.51 -5.29
CA ILE A 49 18.91 -15.33 -6.07
C ILE A 49 19.14 -15.63 -7.55
N VAL A 50 20.23 -15.14 -8.12
CA VAL A 50 20.59 -15.41 -9.53
C VAL A 50 20.77 -16.92 -9.74
N ASP A 51 21.44 -17.58 -8.81
CA ASP A 51 21.62 -19.03 -8.84
C ASP A 51 20.30 -19.77 -8.68
N TYR A 52 19.41 -19.32 -7.79
CA TYR A 52 18.06 -19.88 -7.66
C TYR A 52 17.29 -19.78 -8.99
N ILE A 53 17.27 -18.60 -9.62
CA ILE A 53 16.60 -18.37 -10.91
C ILE A 53 17.12 -19.34 -11.97
N ARG A 54 18.44 -19.56 -12.01
CA ARG A 54 19.09 -20.48 -12.96
C ARG A 54 18.79 -21.94 -12.65
N LYS A 55 19.01 -22.38 -11.41
CA LYS A 55 18.85 -23.78 -10.96
C LYS A 55 17.41 -24.25 -11.07
N LYS A 56 16.44 -23.41 -10.68
CA LYS A 56 15.00 -23.70 -10.76
C LYS A 56 14.40 -23.37 -12.13
N ASN A 57 15.19 -22.78 -13.03
CA ASN A 57 14.74 -22.35 -14.36
C ASN A 57 13.46 -21.50 -14.28
N CYS A 58 13.42 -20.53 -13.36
CA CYS A 58 12.23 -19.71 -13.09
C CYS A 58 11.71 -19.06 -14.38
N LYS A 59 10.40 -19.18 -14.62
CA LYS A 59 9.68 -18.58 -15.76
C LYS A 59 8.57 -17.63 -15.33
N ASN A 60 8.20 -17.67 -14.04
CA ASN A 60 7.06 -16.97 -13.50
C ASN A 60 7.48 -16.06 -12.33
N ILE A 61 8.29 -15.05 -12.64
CA ILE A 61 8.69 -14.05 -11.65
C ILE A 61 7.56 -13.02 -11.50
N ILE A 62 7.13 -12.78 -10.26
CA ILE A 62 6.26 -11.66 -9.90
C ILE A 62 7.13 -10.55 -9.33
N THR A 63 6.92 -9.32 -9.80
CA THR A 63 7.49 -8.13 -9.18
C THR A 63 6.40 -7.32 -8.51
N MET A 64 6.69 -6.74 -7.36
CA MET A 64 5.81 -5.83 -6.63
C MET A 64 6.55 -4.55 -6.29
N ALA A 65 6.08 -3.40 -6.75
CA ALA A 65 6.77 -2.13 -6.56
C ALA A 65 5.96 -1.09 -5.80
N GLY A 66 6.67 -0.23 -5.08
CA GLY A 66 6.15 0.98 -4.47
C GLY A 66 6.93 2.23 -4.89
N ALA A 67 6.64 3.35 -4.22
CA ALA A 67 7.13 4.68 -4.64
C ALA A 67 8.67 4.78 -4.67
N GLY A 68 9.38 3.93 -3.92
CA GLY A 68 10.84 3.89 -3.89
C GLY A 68 11.47 3.70 -5.25
N ILE A 69 10.83 2.96 -6.18
CA ILE A 69 11.38 2.76 -7.53
C ILE A 69 11.37 4.03 -8.39
N SER A 70 10.54 5.02 -8.03
CA SER A 70 10.34 6.30 -8.74
C SER A 70 11.07 7.47 -8.09
N THR A 71 11.63 7.31 -6.88
CA THR A 71 12.35 8.38 -6.16
C THR A 71 13.52 8.96 -6.96
N SER A 72 14.30 8.11 -7.63
CA SER A 72 15.43 8.55 -8.47
C SER A 72 14.99 9.20 -9.79
N ALA A 73 13.71 9.12 -10.17
CA ALA A 73 13.14 9.89 -11.26
C ALA A 73 12.82 11.34 -10.84
N GLY A 74 12.96 11.68 -9.55
CA GLY A 74 12.56 12.99 -9.00
C GLY A 74 11.11 13.06 -8.55
N ILE A 75 10.38 11.94 -8.57
CA ILE A 75 9.04 11.84 -7.99
C ILE A 75 9.21 11.57 -6.50
N PRO A 76 8.81 12.49 -5.62
CA PRO A 76 8.91 12.25 -4.18
C PRO A 76 8.02 11.06 -3.81
N ASP A 77 8.48 10.23 -2.87
CA ASP A 77 7.58 9.27 -2.25
C ASP A 77 6.52 10.01 -1.42
N PHE A 78 5.53 9.29 -0.89
CA PHE A 78 4.50 9.93 -0.08
C PHE A 78 5.01 10.32 1.32
N ARG A 79 5.93 9.53 1.89
CA ARG A 79 6.13 9.41 3.34
C ARG A 79 7.48 9.89 3.86
N SER A 80 8.50 10.03 3.02
CA SER A 80 9.85 10.36 3.47
C SER A 80 9.87 11.70 4.22
N PRO A 81 10.52 11.75 5.41
CA PRO A 81 10.70 13.00 6.14
C PRO A 81 11.41 14.07 5.30
N GLY A 82 10.83 15.26 5.21
CA GLY A 82 11.44 16.43 4.55
C GLY A 82 11.36 16.46 3.01
N THR A 83 11.23 15.32 2.33
CA THR A 83 11.11 15.25 0.85
C THR A 83 9.79 14.66 0.37
N GLY A 84 9.09 13.91 1.21
CA GLY A 84 7.86 13.22 0.84
C GLY A 84 6.69 14.15 0.61
N LEU A 85 5.76 13.73 -0.25
CA LEU A 85 4.60 14.51 -0.68
C LEU A 85 3.83 15.11 0.51
N TYR A 86 3.60 14.32 1.57
CA TYR A 86 2.87 14.74 2.76
C TYR A 86 3.50 15.93 3.51
N HIS A 87 4.82 16.13 3.44
CA HIS A 87 5.48 17.28 4.04
C HIS A 87 5.15 18.59 3.29
N ASN A 88 4.94 18.49 1.98
CA ASN A 88 4.66 19.65 1.12
C ASN A 88 3.17 20.00 1.04
N LEU A 89 2.29 19.23 1.70
CA LEU A 89 0.84 19.46 1.66
C LEU A 89 0.33 20.51 2.66
N GLN A 90 1.20 21.12 3.47
CA GLN A 90 0.78 22.14 4.45
C GLN A 90 0.04 23.32 3.79
N LYS A 91 0.36 23.64 2.52
CA LYS A 91 -0.33 24.68 1.73
C LYS A 91 -1.84 24.44 1.55
N TYR A 92 -2.28 23.18 1.60
CA TYR A 92 -3.67 22.80 1.35
C TYR A 92 -4.57 22.81 2.59
N LYS A 93 -4.04 23.16 3.78
CA LYS A 93 -4.79 23.23 5.05
C LYS A 93 -5.64 21.96 5.32
N LEU A 94 -5.05 20.79 5.07
CA LEU A 94 -5.72 19.51 5.25
C LEU A 94 -5.87 19.19 6.76
N PRO A 95 -6.93 18.46 7.17
CA PRO A 95 -7.07 17.99 8.55
C PRO A 95 -5.93 17.05 8.94
N HIS A 96 -5.46 16.24 7.98
CA HIS A 96 -4.30 15.37 8.08
C HIS A 96 -3.76 15.08 6.67
N PRO A 97 -2.48 14.68 6.50
CA PRO A 97 -1.88 14.58 5.16
C PRO A 97 -2.55 13.58 4.21
N GLN A 98 -3.16 12.52 4.74
CA GLN A 98 -3.84 11.49 3.94
C GLN A 98 -5.21 11.94 3.41
N ALA A 99 -5.81 12.98 3.98
CA ALA A 99 -7.15 13.47 3.62
C ALA A 99 -7.29 13.81 2.14
N ILE A 100 -6.21 14.26 1.49
CA ILE A 100 -6.22 14.57 0.04
C ILE A 100 -6.53 13.36 -0.84
N PHE A 101 -6.30 12.15 -0.32
CA PHE A 101 -6.58 10.87 -0.97
C PHE A 101 -7.77 10.14 -0.32
N GLU A 102 -8.61 10.81 0.48
CA GLU A 102 -9.83 10.22 1.04
C GLU A 102 -11.05 10.59 0.19
N LEU A 103 -11.89 9.61 -0.13
CA LEU A 103 -13.04 9.83 -1.02
C LEU A 103 -14.03 10.86 -0.44
N ASP A 104 -14.28 10.80 0.87
CA ASP A 104 -15.20 11.72 1.56
C ASP A 104 -14.70 13.16 1.56
N PHE A 105 -13.38 13.36 1.69
CA PHE A 105 -12.76 14.68 1.59
C PHE A 105 -12.83 15.17 0.14
N PHE A 106 -12.52 14.30 -0.83
CA PHE A 106 -12.56 14.61 -2.26
C PHE A 106 -13.95 15.03 -2.73
N ALA A 107 -15.00 14.33 -2.28
CA ALA A 107 -16.38 14.66 -2.62
C ALA A 107 -16.80 16.06 -2.12
N LYS A 108 -16.26 16.50 -0.98
CA LYS A 108 -16.53 17.84 -0.40
C LYS A 108 -15.66 18.93 -1.01
N ASN A 109 -14.39 18.63 -1.23
CA ASN A 109 -13.40 19.57 -1.76
C ASN A 109 -12.36 18.85 -2.64
N PRO A 110 -12.64 18.69 -3.95
CA PRO A 110 -11.74 17.99 -4.86
C PRO A 110 -10.53 18.83 -5.29
N ARG A 111 -10.55 20.14 -5.02
CA ARG A 111 -9.56 21.09 -5.53
C ARG A 111 -8.11 20.78 -5.08
N PRO A 112 -7.79 20.51 -3.80
CA PRO A 112 -6.43 20.18 -3.38
C PRO A 112 -5.85 18.99 -4.14
N PHE A 113 -6.65 17.95 -4.39
CA PHE A 113 -6.22 16.80 -5.17
C PHE A 113 -5.87 17.17 -6.60
N PHE A 114 -6.69 17.99 -7.28
CA PHE A 114 -6.42 18.36 -8.67
C PHE A 114 -5.24 19.33 -8.81
N GLU A 115 -5.02 20.22 -7.84
CA GLU A 115 -3.81 21.05 -7.78
C GLU A 115 -2.56 20.17 -7.64
N LEU A 116 -2.59 19.19 -6.74
CA LEU A 116 -1.51 18.21 -6.56
C LEU A 116 -1.30 17.32 -7.80
N ALA A 117 -2.38 16.81 -8.38
CA ALA A 117 -2.30 15.92 -9.54
C ALA A 117 -1.74 16.60 -10.78
N LYS A 118 -1.94 17.93 -10.93
CA LYS A 118 -1.27 18.73 -11.97
C LYS A 118 0.24 18.82 -11.76
N GLU A 119 0.71 18.94 -10.51
CA GLU A 119 2.14 18.93 -10.18
C GLU A 119 2.80 17.58 -10.47
N LEU A 120 2.02 16.49 -10.40
CA LEU A 120 2.50 15.11 -10.58
C LEU A 120 2.25 14.54 -11.99
N TYR A 121 1.63 15.30 -12.89
CA TYR A 121 1.11 14.72 -14.13
C TYR A 121 2.23 14.15 -15.05
N PRO A 122 2.01 12.97 -15.69
CA PRO A 122 3.03 12.32 -16.50
C PRO A 122 3.52 13.16 -17.70
N GLY A 123 4.83 13.14 -17.96
CA GLY A 123 5.49 13.86 -19.06
C GLY A 123 6.76 14.60 -18.66
N THR A 124 6.93 14.84 -17.37
CA THR A 124 8.11 15.53 -16.81
C THR A 124 9.20 14.56 -16.36
N PHE A 125 8.84 13.32 -16.06
CA PHE A 125 9.70 12.33 -15.43
C PHE A 125 10.06 11.19 -16.37
N LYS A 126 11.26 10.63 -16.19
CA LYS A 126 11.76 9.50 -16.97
C LYS A 126 11.79 8.22 -16.11
N PRO A 127 11.52 7.04 -16.68
CA PRO A 127 11.63 5.79 -15.95
C PRO A 127 13.04 5.57 -15.41
N THR A 128 13.12 4.93 -14.24
CA THR A 128 14.39 4.62 -13.56
C THR A 128 14.97 3.28 -14.04
N VAL A 129 16.20 2.97 -13.63
CA VAL A 129 16.83 1.66 -13.86
C VAL A 129 15.94 0.50 -13.40
N CYS A 130 15.19 0.69 -12.31
CA CYS A 130 14.29 -0.33 -11.78
C CYS A 130 13.11 -0.63 -12.73
N HIS A 131 12.56 0.41 -13.37
CA HIS A 131 11.52 0.24 -14.39
C HIS A 131 12.04 -0.52 -15.61
N TYR A 132 13.24 -0.18 -16.08
CA TYR A 132 13.88 -0.92 -17.18
C TYR A 132 14.29 -2.34 -16.79
N PHE A 133 14.60 -2.60 -15.53
CA PHE A 133 14.82 -3.96 -15.03
C PHE A 133 13.54 -4.80 -15.15
N ILE A 134 12.38 -4.26 -14.77
CA ILE A 134 11.08 -4.94 -14.96
C ILE A 134 10.85 -5.23 -16.45
N LYS A 135 11.10 -4.26 -17.32
CA LYS A 135 11.02 -4.45 -18.78
C LYS A 135 11.99 -5.53 -19.29
N MET A 136 13.21 -5.58 -18.76
CA MET A 136 14.19 -6.61 -19.10
C MET A 136 13.71 -8.01 -18.73
N LEU A 137 13.07 -8.20 -17.57
CA LEU A 137 12.50 -9.49 -17.18
C LEU A 137 11.43 -9.98 -18.17
N ILE A 138 10.66 -9.05 -18.76
CA ILE A 138 9.69 -9.34 -19.81
C ILE A 138 10.39 -9.74 -21.11
N ASP A 139 11.43 -9.00 -21.50
CA ASP A 139 12.20 -9.29 -22.72
C ASP A 139 12.96 -10.61 -22.64
N LYS A 140 13.29 -11.05 -21.42
CA LYS A 140 13.84 -12.39 -21.14
C LYS A 140 12.77 -13.48 -21.05
N GLY A 141 11.48 -13.13 -21.10
CA GLY A 141 10.37 -14.08 -21.04
C GLY A 141 10.17 -14.75 -19.68
N ILE A 142 10.64 -14.14 -18.59
CA ILE A 142 10.60 -14.71 -17.23
C ILE A 142 9.68 -13.95 -16.27
N LEU A 143 9.17 -12.78 -16.66
CA LEU A 143 8.19 -12.04 -15.86
C LEU A 143 6.78 -12.59 -16.08
N LEU A 144 6.12 -13.05 -15.02
CA LEU A 144 4.70 -13.36 -15.00
C LEU A 144 3.87 -12.07 -14.97
N ARG A 145 4.06 -11.26 -13.92
CA ARG A 145 3.31 -10.03 -13.66
C ARG A 145 4.13 -8.99 -12.91
N HIS A 146 3.80 -7.73 -13.16
CA HIS A 146 4.24 -6.58 -12.36
C HIS A 146 3.04 -5.97 -11.63
N TYR A 147 3.08 -6.00 -10.30
CA TYR A 147 2.14 -5.29 -9.43
C TYR A 147 2.79 -3.98 -8.99
N THR A 148 2.08 -2.86 -9.13
CA THR A 148 2.60 -1.55 -8.72
C THR A 148 1.60 -0.83 -7.83
N GLN A 149 2.09 -0.22 -6.76
CA GLN A 149 1.36 0.72 -5.92
C GLN A 149 1.44 2.15 -6.48
N ASN A 150 2.28 2.37 -7.49
CA ASN A 150 2.50 3.68 -8.06
C ASN A 150 1.37 4.04 -9.02
N ILE A 151 1.18 5.34 -9.17
CA ILE A 151 0.19 5.95 -10.08
C ILE A 151 0.87 6.83 -11.14
N ASP A 152 2.20 6.91 -11.12
CA ASP A 152 3.02 7.82 -11.95
C ASP A 152 3.13 7.40 -13.42
N THR A 153 2.69 6.17 -13.77
CA THR A 153 2.67 5.59 -15.12
C THR A 153 4.05 5.33 -15.74
N LEU A 154 5.14 5.41 -14.98
CA LEU A 154 6.50 5.23 -15.50
C LEU A 154 6.76 3.81 -16.03
N GLU A 155 6.02 2.81 -15.56
CA GLU A 155 6.05 1.45 -16.11
C GLU A 155 5.62 1.42 -17.58
N ARG A 156 4.56 2.16 -17.92
CA ARG A 156 4.07 2.28 -19.31
C ARG A 156 5.07 3.04 -20.18
N VAL A 157 5.68 4.10 -19.63
CA VAL A 157 6.74 4.85 -20.33
C VAL A 157 8.00 4.01 -20.56
N ALA A 158 8.31 3.08 -19.66
CA ALA A 158 9.39 2.10 -19.83
C ALA A 158 9.07 1.00 -20.85
N GLY A 159 7.85 1.00 -21.43
CA GLY A 159 7.41 0.02 -22.41
C GLY A 159 6.93 -1.29 -21.80
N VAL A 160 6.59 -1.31 -20.51
CA VAL A 160 5.93 -2.49 -19.90
C VAL A 160 4.52 -2.59 -20.51
N PRO A 161 4.16 -3.73 -21.12
CA PRO A 161 2.88 -3.88 -21.79
C PRO A 161 1.74 -4.03 -20.78
N GLU A 162 0.55 -3.55 -21.13
CA GLU A 162 -0.58 -3.39 -20.20
C GLU A 162 -1.06 -4.70 -19.58
N GLU A 163 -0.99 -5.80 -20.32
CA GLU A 163 -1.34 -7.12 -19.82
C GLU A 163 -0.39 -7.55 -18.69
N LYS A 164 0.85 -7.05 -18.65
CA LYS A 164 1.81 -7.37 -17.59
C LYS A 164 1.65 -6.50 -16.34
N ILE A 165 0.95 -5.37 -16.43
CA ILE A 165 0.80 -4.42 -15.32
C ILE A 165 -0.50 -4.65 -14.54
N VAL A 166 -0.39 -4.66 -13.22
CA VAL A 166 -1.50 -4.53 -12.29
C VAL A 166 -1.26 -3.30 -11.40
N GLU A 167 -1.95 -2.21 -11.76
CA GLU A 167 -1.97 -0.96 -11.01
C GLU A 167 -2.87 -1.12 -9.77
N ALA A 168 -2.30 -1.52 -8.63
CA ALA A 168 -3.04 -1.83 -7.42
C ALA A 168 -3.79 -0.59 -6.87
N HIS A 169 -3.17 0.57 -6.93
CA HIS A 169 -3.79 1.84 -6.54
C HIS A 169 -4.39 2.61 -7.71
N GLY A 170 -4.65 1.92 -8.82
CA GLY A 170 -5.29 2.53 -9.99
C GLY A 170 -4.34 3.43 -10.79
N THR A 171 -4.89 4.31 -11.63
CA THR A 171 -4.11 4.99 -12.68
C THR A 171 -4.64 6.38 -13.02
N PHE A 172 -3.74 7.29 -13.42
CA PHE A 172 -4.10 8.56 -14.08
C PHE A 172 -4.45 8.39 -15.56
N HIS A 173 -4.30 7.17 -16.11
CA HIS A 173 -4.53 6.91 -17.54
C HIS A 173 -6.00 7.06 -17.96
N THR A 174 -6.95 6.79 -17.06
CA THR A 174 -8.39 6.93 -17.30
C THR A 174 -9.07 7.62 -16.12
N GLY A 175 -10.30 8.07 -16.33
CA GLY A 175 -11.14 8.59 -15.25
C GLY A 175 -12.61 8.29 -15.49
N HIS A 176 -13.40 8.36 -14.44
CA HIS A 176 -14.85 8.21 -14.51
C HIS A 176 -15.56 9.37 -13.81
N CYS A 177 -16.69 9.78 -14.35
CA CYS A 177 -17.61 10.66 -13.65
C CYS A 177 -18.12 9.98 -12.36
N LEU A 178 -18.10 10.70 -11.24
CA LEU A 178 -18.60 10.19 -9.97
C LEU A 178 -20.13 10.00 -9.92
N GLU A 179 -20.88 10.68 -10.79
CA GLU A 179 -22.34 10.57 -10.85
C GLU A 179 -22.81 9.55 -11.89
N CYS A 180 -22.54 9.80 -13.17
CA CYS A 180 -23.07 8.98 -14.26
C CYS A 180 -22.14 7.85 -14.72
N ARG A 181 -20.94 7.74 -14.13
CA ARG A 181 -19.91 6.73 -14.47
C ARG A 181 -19.46 6.76 -15.93
N GLU A 182 -19.63 7.89 -16.62
CA GLU A 182 -19.05 8.08 -17.96
C GLU A 182 -17.53 7.95 -17.90
N LYS A 183 -16.95 7.17 -18.82
CA LYS A 183 -15.51 6.93 -18.91
C LYS A 183 -14.82 8.00 -19.76
N TYR A 184 -13.69 8.48 -19.28
CA TYR A 184 -12.82 9.43 -19.97
C TYR A 184 -11.45 8.79 -20.26
N THR A 185 -10.94 9.04 -21.47
CA THR A 185 -9.68 8.46 -21.96
C THR A 185 -8.47 9.25 -21.51
N GLN A 186 -7.27 8.68 -21.71
CA GLN A 186 -6.02 9.36 -21.40
C GLN A 186 -5.89 10.69 -22.13
N GLU A 187 -6.33 10.78 -23.39
CA GLU A 187 -6.27 11.99 -24.19
C GLU A 187 -7.10 13.09 -23.54
N TRP A 188 -8.30 12.75 -23.06
CA TRP A 188 -9.15 13.70 -22.34
C TRP A 188 -8.50 14.15 -21.02
N MET A 189 -7.97 13.20 -20.24
CA MET A 189 -7.26 13.50 -19.00
C MET A 189 -6.03 14.41 -19.27
N LYS A 190 -5.26 14.13 -20.32
CA LYS A 190 -4.11 14.94 -20.76
C LYS A 190 -4.54 16.36 -21.12
N VAL A 191 -5.64 16.52 -21.87
CA VAL A 191 -6.17 17.84 -22.20
C VAL A 191 -6.52 18.63 -20.94
N PHE A 192 -7.13 17.98 -19.94
CA PHE A 192 -7.43 18.61 -18.66
C PHE A 192 -6.15 19.03 -17.92
N PHE A 193 -5.25 18.08 -17.66
CA PHE A 193 -4.08 18.33 -16.82
C PHE A 193 -3.04 19.25 -17.48
N CYS A 194 -2.92 19.25 -18.81
CA CYS A 194 -1.90 20.03 -19.52
C CYS A 194 -2.40 21.34 -20.13
N PHE A 195 -3.67 21.44 -20.57
CA PHE A 195 -4.11 22.55 -21.44
C PHE A 195 -5.21 23.45 -20.84
N LYS A 196 -5.67 23.20 -19.60
CA LYS A 196 -6.62 24.05 -18.82
C LYS A 196 -7.89 24.49 -19.58
N LYS A 197 -8.30 23.78 -20.63
CA LYS A 197 -9.06 24.43 -21.71
C LYS A 197 -10.58 24.50 -21.50
N PHE A 198 -11.17 23.85 -20.48
CA PHE A 198 -12.64 23.68 -20.42
C PHE A 198 -13.30 23.62 -19.02
N PHE A 199 -12.75 24.25 -17.97
CA PHE A 199 -13.22 23.96 -16.61
C PHE A 199 -13.36 25.16 -15.67
N LYS A 200 -14.43 25.14 -14.87
CA LYS A 200 -14.66 26.07 -13.75
C LYS A 200 -13.74 25.68 -12.59
N ASP A 201 -13.02 26.66 -12.05
CA ASP A 201 -12.15 26.49 -10.87
C ASP A 201 -11.11 25.37 -10.99
N ASP A 202 -10.64 25.06 -12.21
CA ASP A 202 -9.56 24.11 -12.44
C ASP A 202 -9.91 22.63 -12.08
N ILE A 203 -11.21 22.29 -11.97
CA ILE A 203 -11.76 20.95 -11.62
C ILE A 203 -12.42 20.30 -12.85
N PRO A 204 -12.16 19.02 -13.18
CA PRO A 204 -12.73 18.37 -14.35
C PRO A 204 -14.19 17.99 -14.11
N ILE A 205 -15.09 18.53 -14.92
CA ILE A 205 -16.53 18.28 -14.88
C ILE A 205 -16.93 17.40 -16.07
N CYS A 206 -17.87 16.51 -15.83
CA CYS A 206 -18.39 15.60 -16.84
C CYS A 206 -19.13 16.37 -17.95
N GLU A 207 -18.97 15.93 -19.20
CA GLU A 207 -19.65 16.49 -20.37
C GLU A 207 -21.13 16.10 -20.44
N LYS A 208 -21.54 15.05 -19.70
CA LYS A 208 -22.91 14.50 -19.72
C LYS A 208 -23.75 14.87 -18.49
N CYS A 209 -23.12 15.26 -17.38
CA CYS A 209 -23.81 15.66 -16.15
C CYS A 209 -22.96 16.61 -15.30
N PRO A 210 -23.50 17.24 -14.24
CA PRO A 210 -22.74 18.15 -13.39
C PRO A 210 -21.63 17.52 -12.53
N GLY A 211 -21.51 16.18 -12.54
CA GLY A 211 -20.58 15.44 -11.70
C GLY A 211 -19.10 15.65 -12.03
N VAL A 212 -18.25 15.55 -11.01
CA VAL A 212 -16.79 15.61 -11.13
C VAL A 212 -16.25 14.33 -11.77
N VAL A 213 -15.27 14.47 -12.66
CA VAL A 213 -14.52 13.34 -13.24
C VAL A 213 -13.32 13.03 -12.37
N LYS A 214 -13.33 11.89 -11.68
CA LYS A 214 -12.18 11.44 -10.87
C LYS A 214 -11.27 10.55 -11.73
N PRO A 215 -9.94 10.74 -11.69
CA PRO A 215 -9.02 9.72 -12.19
C PRO A 215 -9.28 8.37 -11.52
N ASP A 216 -8.99 7.28 -12.23
CA ASP A 216 -9.18 5.91 -11.76
C ASP A 216 -8.11 5.47 -10.76
N ILE A 217 -7.70 6.37 -9.87
CA ILE A 217 -6.83 6.12 -8.72
C ILE A 217 -7.69 5.68 -7.54
N VAL A 218 -7.21 4.70 -6.78
CA VAL A 218 -7.88 4.22 -5.59
C VAL A 218 -7.60 5.17 -4.43
N PHE A 219 -8.64 5.78 -3.89
CA PHE A 219 -8.59 6.61 -2.70
C PHE A 219 -8.73 5.74 -1.45
N PHE A 220 -8.29 6.24 -0.29
CA PHE A 220 -8.59 5.60 0.99
C PHE A 220 -10.11 5.45 1.15
N GLY A 221 -10.54 4.23 1.50
CA GLY A 221 -11.95 3.85 1.57
C GLY A 221 -12.50 3.21 0.30
N GLU A 222 -11.81 3.31 -0.85
CA GLU A 222 -12.19 2.61 -2.08
C GLU A 222 -11.64 1.17 -2.11
N SER A 223 -12.36 0.28 -2.80
CA SER A 223 -11.88 -1.08 -3.09
C SER A 223 -10.78 -1.07 -4.15
N LEU A 224 -9.81 -1.97 -4.05
CA LEU A 224 -8.80 -2.16 -5.11
C LEU A 224 -9.48 -2.62 -6.42
N PRO A 225 -8.83 -2.42 -7.59
CA PRO A 225 -9.41 -2.77 -8.87
C PRO A 225 -9.72 -4.26 -8.95
N LYS A 226 -10.82 -4.63 -9.62
CA LYS A 226 -11.19 -6.05 -9.83
C LYS A 226 -10.05 -6.87 -10.44
N LYS A 227 -9.32 -6.28 -11.41
CA LYS A 227 -8.14 -6.88 -12.05
C LYS A 227 -7.10 -7.33 -11.02
N PHE A 228 -6.88 -6.54 -9.97
CA PHE A 228 -5.96 -6.89 -8.89
C PHE A 228 -6.42 -8.17 -8.18
N HIS A 229 -7.66 -8.20 -7.67
CA HIS A 229 -8.19 -9.38 -6.96
C HIS A 229 -8.23 -10.64 -7.82
N THR A 230 -8.65 -10.52 -9.08
CA THR A 230 -8.77 -11.67 -9.99
C THR A 230 -7.40 -12.27 -10.31
N LEU A 231 -6.41 -11.44 -10.61
CA LEU A 231 -5.10 -11.92 -11.05
C LEU A 231 -4.23 -12.39 -9.88
N LEU A 232 -4.37 -11.79 -8.71
CA LEU A 232 -3.52 -12.10 -7.54
C LEU A 232 -3.53 -13.60 -7.24
N ASN A 233 -4.70 -14.20 -7.08
CA ASN A 233 -4.82 -15.64 -6.78
C ASN A 233 -4.26 -16.52 -7.91
N THR A 234 -4.53 -16.16 -9.17
CA THR A 234 -4.10 -16.95 -10.32
C THR A 234 -2.60 -16.82 -10.63
N ASP A 235 -2.00 -15.68 -10.30
CA ASP A 235 -0.59 -15.43 -10.56
C ASP A 235 0.26 -16.06 -9.45
N PHE A 236 -0.12 -15.88 -8.18
CA PHE A 236 0.66 -16.39 -7.04
C PHE A 236 0.70 -17.92 -6.97
N THR A 237 -0.31 -18.61 -7.47
CA THR A 237 -0.29 -20.09 -7.61
C THR A 237 0.73 -20.60 -8.62
N LYS A 238 1.27 -19.75 -9.49
CA LYS A 238 2.27 -20.08 -10.51
C LYS A 238 3.61 -19.43 -10.24
N CYS A 239 3.71 -18.65 -9.17
CA CYS A 239 4.88 -17.83 -8.90
C CYS A 239 6.08 -18.71 -8.57
N ASP A 240 7.22 -18.44 -9.20
CA ASP A 240 8.48 -19.10 -8.84
C ASP A 240 9.29 -18.22 -7.88
N LEU A 241 9.14 -16.90 -8.00
CA LEU A 241 9.91 -15.91 -7.25
C LEU A 241 9.13 -14.59 -7.16
N LEU A 242 9.00 -14.05 -5.95
CA LEU A 242 8.51 -12.70 -5.70
C LEU A 242 9.69 -11.74 -5.48
N ILE A 243 9.68 -10.60 -6.17
CA ILE A 243 10.67 -9.54 -5.98
C ILE A 243 9.93 -8.27 -5.56
N ILE A 244 10.20 -7.78 -4.34
CA ILE A 244 9.62 -6.53 -3.84
C ILE A 244 10.62 -5.39 -4.06
N LEU A 245 10.16 -4.27 -4.61
CA LEU A 245 11.01 -3.19 -5.08
C LEU A 245 10.53 -1.86 -4.52
N GLY A 246 11.33 -1.22 -3.67
CA GLY A 246 11.07 0.15 -3.22
C GLY A 246 9.71 0.36 -2.55
N SER A 247 9.22 -0.62 -1.78
CA SER A 247 8.00 -0.49 -0.99
C SER A 247 8.29 -0.73 0.48
N SER A 248 7.82 0.16 1.35
CA SER A 248 7.89 -0.03 2.80
C SER A 248 6.84 -1.04 3.32
N LEU A 249 6.00 -1.58 2.42
CA LEU A 249 4.86 -2.48 2.68
C LEU A 249 3.87 -2.01 3.76
N ALA A 250 3.93 -0.76 4.21
CA ALA A 250 3.13 -0.26 5.33
C ALA A 250 1.75 0.29 4.92
N VAL A 251 1.21 -0.09 3.76
CA VAL A 251 -0.18 0.21 3.33
C VAL A 251 -0.93 -1.11 3.19
N GLN A 252 -1.97 -1.29 3.99
CA GLN A 252 -2.91 -2.40 3.82
C GLN A 252 -3.81 -2.15 2.60
N PRO A 253 -4.24 -3.21 1.88
CA PRO A 253 -4.18 -4.63 2.25
C PRO A 253 -2.97 -5.41 1.71
N LEU A 254 -2.01 -4.76 1.03
CA LEU A 254 -1.01 -5.45 0.21
C LEU A 254 -0.09 -6.37 1.02
N LEU A 255 0.41 -5.91 2.19
CA LEU A 255 1.23 -6.73 3.07
C LEU A 255 0.46 -7.92 3.65
N ARG A 256 -0.80 -7.71 4.05
CA ARG A 256 -1.63 -8.79 4.59
C ARG A 256 -1.94 -9.84 3.52
N LEU A 257 -2.27 -9.42 2.30
CA LEU A 257 -2.48 -10.32 1.17
C LEU A 257 -1.22 -11.11 0.83
N LEU A 258 -0.04 -10.48 0.89
CA LEU A 258 1.23 -11.20 0.74
C LEU A 258 1.41 -12.25 1.83
N ILE A 259 1.15 -11.92 3.09
CA ILE A 259 1.26 -12.87 4.21
C ILE A 259 0.29 -14.05 4.02
N GLU A 260 -0.94 -13.79 3.60
CA GLU A 260 -1.95 -14.83 3.34
C GLU A 260 -1.60 -15.72 2.13
N LEU A 261 -0.84 -15.22 1.16
CA LEU A 261 -0.42 -15.98 -0.04
C LEU A 261 0.93 -16.72 0.16
N CYS A 262 1.80 -16.19 1.01
CA CYS A 262 3.17 -16.70 1.25
C CYS A 262 3.26 -17.85 2.27
N GLU A 263 2.15 -18.47 2.69
CA GLU A 263 2.19 -19.84 3.24
C GLU A 263 2.74 -20.85 2.21
N THR A 264 2.93 -20.42 0.96
CA THR A 264 3.64 -21.11 -0.12
C THR A 264 5.03 -20.49 -0.36
N GLU A 265 6.04 -21.34 -0.54
CA GLU A 265 7.49 -21.05 -0.62
C GLU A 265 7.88 -19.89 -1.58
N HIS A 266 8.03 -18.66 -1.09
CA HIS A 266 8.48 -17.54 -1.93
C HIS A 266 9.48 -16.61 -1.21
N ALA A 267 10.62 -16.35 -1.84
CA ALA A 267 11.62 -15.41 -1.33
C ALA A 267 11.13 -13.96 -1.41
N ILE A 268 11.48 -13.13 -0.42
CA ILE A 268 11.20 -11.70 -0.36
C ILE A 268 12.52 -10.95 -0.42
N ILE A 269 12.62 -9.99 -1.34
CA ILE A 269 13.73 -9.02 -1.38
C ILE A 269 13.14 -7.67 -0.99
N ASP A 270 13.64 -7.05 0.07
CA ASP A 270 13.44 -5.63 0.35
C ASP A 270 14.81 -4.98 0.59
N LYS A 271 14.94 -3.72 0.19
CA LYS A 271 16.09 -2.89 0.51
C LYS A 271 15.63 -1.75 1.41
N GLU A 272 15.13 -2.06 2.60
CA GLU A 272 15.10 -1.09 3.69
C GLU A 272 16.44 -1.14 4.45
N SER A 273 17.38 -0.26 4.11
CA SER A 273 18.43 0.10 5.06
C SER A 273 17.83 1.02 6.13
N LYS A 274 17.04 0.46 7.06
CA LYS A 274 16.87 1.13 8.35
C LYS A 274 18.21 1.02 9.05
N LYS A 275 18.97 2.12 9.07
CA LYS A 275 20.05 2.30 10.05
C LYS A 275 19.39 2.21 11.41
N GLU A 276 19.43 1.04 12.04
CA GLU A 276 19.13 0.91 13.45
C GLU A 276 20.07 1.87 14.18
N LYS A 277 19.48 2.90 14.77
CA LYS A 277 20.19 3.74 15.73
C LYS A 277 20.45 2.84 16.92
N THR A 278 21.69 2.42 17.11
CA THR A 278 22.16 1.87 18.37
C THR A 278 21.86 2.90 19.46
N VAL A 279 20.89 2.57 20.31
CA VAL A 279 20.66 3.28 21.57
C VAL A 279 21.86 2.91 22.45
N PRO A 280 22.68 3.87 22.91
CA PRO A 280 23.76 3.54 23.82
C PRO A 280 23.16 3.07 25.15
N ASP A 281 23.53 1.86 25.53
CA ASP A 281 23.08 1.17 26.72
C ASP A 281 23.51 1.97 27.96
N LYS A 282 22.55 2.61 28.62
CA LYS A 282 22.74 3.24 29.93
C LYS A 282 22.49 2.18 31.00
N ASN A 283 23.50 1.36 31.31
CA ASN A 283 23.77 0.85 32.66
C ASN A 283 24.92 -0.17 32.66
N THR A 284 26.14 0.33 32.81
CA THR A 284 27.13 -0.31 33.68
C THR A 284 27.77 0.78 34.54
N SER A 285 27.34 0.82 35.79
CA SER A 285 27.90 1.66 36.84
C SER A 285 29.00 0.91 37.59
N LYS A 286 30.02 1.68 38.02
CA LYS A 286 31.07 1.38 39.04
C LYS A 286 32.20 0.47 38.58
N GLU A 287 33.48 0.65 38.92
CA GLU A 287 34.34 1.51 39.77
C GLU A 287 35.73 1.38 39.05
N ASP A 288 36.73 2.27 39.08
CA ASP A 288 37.49 2.67 40.26
C ASP A 288 38.64 3.64 39.88
N SER A 289 38.98 4.50 40.84
CA SER A 289 40.29 5.12 41.16
C SER A 289 41.19 5.88 40.16
N SER A 290 41.38 7.17 40.49
CA SER A 290 42.67 7.90 40.60
C SER A 290 43.55 8.18 39.36
N SER A 291 43.71 9.46 39.00
CA SER A 291 44.98 10.20 39.16
C SER A 291 44.88 11.66 38.67
N THR A 292 45.57 12.51 39.42
CA THR A 292 45.67 13.98 39.45
C THR A 292 45.93 14.73 38.12
N PRO A 293 45.53 16.02 38.03
CA PRO A 293 45.82 16.86 36.87
C PRO A 293 47.20 17.54 36.97
N LYS A 294 47.91 17.66 35.85
CA LYS A 294 49.03 18.60 35.68
C LYS A 294 48.66 19.61 34.58
N LEU A 295 48.70 20.88 35.01
CA LEU A 295 48.92 22.16 34.30
C LEU A 295 48.52 22.26 32.82
#